data_AF-A0A803JVT6-F1
#
_entry.id   AF-A0A803JVT6-F1
#
_cell.length_a   1.000
_cell.length_b   1.000
_cell.length_c   1.000
_cell.angle_alpha   90.00
_cell.angle_beta   90.00
_cell.angle_gamma   90.00
#
_symmetry.space_group_name_H-M   'P 1'
#
loop_
_entity.id
_entity.type
_entity.pdbx_description
1 polymer ?
#
loop_
_entity_poly.entity_id
_entity_poly.type
_entity_poly.pdbx_seq_one_letter_code
_entity_poly.pdbx_strand_id
1 'polypeptide(L)'
;MKQVDTPSIRDYETFVWAVPPESSGERSASHCSVQFQAYYLPRPGEQKYCFRYVDQHGSMRGCSEPFVFGEPRPMEELVTLEDEDSCLDMLLVVPKATFLQNQLEVAQKERNDLMRAKLALEEEAISNDKRINHLEAALETSEKTCFSLKQQYEDLVMREQIAIEEQNLLSCQEVELRERILKFEVEIKSMNKKMEERERELKGTVAVKLSLETEKGELKQRLAETTVEIERYQLQVDTLREKLRSTQDMLSSSQQKVLLMGEELAAMSSIRDRTISDLHKSRLETADLAIKVSDLSLKYKDGMGQWWQEKTALNHSMEAKRDQIVNLKAEKLSLESSLQEEKSQRQTLQCKLNQESDARQVQLSENRRELSELKSALKVAQMEKEQLREERQEMLQYVHRLEERLDKLADEKWKEEEILMEETTADLSPPTSPVDLSDSDDESSGDERESQKLGACSFDKEDISLDIPLFPCEPQKVVINQPAPIACQLQPLPEDNVDSW
;
A
#
# COMPACT_ATOMS: atom_id res chain seq x y z
N MET A 1 123.60 -240.66 21.13
CA MET A 1 123.23 -239.87 19.93
C MET A 1 121.73 -239.74 19.87
N LYS A 2 121.20 -238.54 19.59
CA LYS A 2 120.15 -238.32 18.59
C LYS A 2 120.28 -236.89 18.08
N GLN A 3 119.78 -236.66 16.87
CA GLN A 3 120.05 -235.48 16.05
C GLN A 3 118.87 -234.50 16.05
N VAL A 4 119.18 -233.26 15.66
CA VAL A 4 118.39 -232.36 14.78
C VAL A 4 116.89 -232.19 15.10
N ASP A 5 116.50 -230.93 15.32
CA ASP A 5 115.35 -230.34 14.63
C ASP A 5 115.65 -228.85 14.35
N THR A 6 116.57 -228.61 13.42
CA THR A 6 116.63 -227.32 12.72
C THR A 6 115.46 -227.28 11.73
N PRO A 7 114.45 -226.41 11.90
CA PRO A 7 113.27 -226.41 11.04
C PRO A 7 113.69 -226.18 9.59
N SER A 8 112.99 -226.84 8.67
CA SER A 8 113.29 -226.80 7.25
C SER A 8 113.13 -225.38 6.71
N ILE A 9 113.91 -225.05 5.69
CA ILE A 9 113.75 -223.80 4.94
C ILE A 9 112.41 -223.75 4.19
N ARG A 10 111.68 -224.87 4.12
CA ARG A 10 110.29 -224.97 3.62
C ARG A 10 109.22 -224.65 4.67
N ASP A 11 109.59 -224.55 5.95
CA ASP A 11 108.66 -224.33 7.05
C ASP A 11 108.47 -222.81 7.30
N TYR A 12 108.05 -222.10 6.25
CA TYR A 12 107.70 -220.67 6.29
C TYR A 12 106.18 -220.49 6.27
N GLU A 13 105.70 -219.51 7.03
CA GLU A 13 104.28 -219.10 7.00
C GLU A 13 103.97 -218.33 5.70
N THR A 14 104.87 -217.42 5.35
CA THR A 14 104.79 -216.54 4.17
C THR A 14 106.19 -216.07 3.79
N PHE A 15 106.39 -215.67 2.55
CA PHE A 15 107.68 -215.17 2.05
C PHE A 15 107.47 -214.09 0.98
N VAL A 16 108.46 -213.22 0.84
CA VAL A 16 108.55 -212.22 -0.23
C VAL A 16 109.97 -212.30 -0.80
N TRP A 17 110.11 -212.27 -2.11
CA TRP A 17 111.43 -212.22 -2.76
C TRP A 17 112.09 -210.87 -2.46
N ALA A 18 113.31 -210.92 -1.90
CA ALA A 18 114.13 -209.72 -1.78
C ALA A 18 114.63 -209.30 -3.17
N VAL A 19 114.38 -208.05 -3.55
CA VAL A 19 114.90 -207.47 -4.79
C VAL A 19 116.40 -207.21 -4.59
N PRO A 20 117.29 -207.68 -5.49
CA PRO A 20 118.72 -207.47 -5.36
C PRO A 20 119.08 -205.99 -5.53
N PRO A 21 119.96 -205.41 -4.69
CA PRO A 21 120.37 -204.02 -4.84
C PRO A 21 121.26 -203.83 -6.08
N GLU A 22 120.89 -202.89 -6.95
CA GLU A 22 121.69 -202.51 -8.12
C GLU A 22 122.99 -201.86 -7.66
N SER A 23 124.14 -202.45 -8.03
CA SER A 23 125.44 -202.09 -7.45
C SER A 23 126.44 -201.63 -8.51
N SER A 24 127.16 -200.55 -8.19
CA SER A 24 128.28 -200.05 -9.01
C SER A 24 129.40 -199.43 -8.16
N GLY A 25 129.94 -200.23 -7.22
CA GLY A 25 131.13 -199.84 -6.44
C GLY A 25 131.10 -200.28 -4.97
N GLU A 26 132.02 -201.18 -4.62
CA GLU A 26 132.38 -201.62 -3.26
C GLU A 26 131.29 -202.20 -2.33
N ARG A 27 131.73 -202.95 -1.31
CA ARG A 27 130.89 -203.78 -0.43
C ARG A 27 130.22 -202.96 0.69
N SER A 28 129.32 -202.06 0.31
CA SER A 28 128.52 -201.26 1.25
C SER A 28 127.26 -202.03 1.69
N ALA A 29 126.93 -201.98 2.99
CA ALA A 29 125.76 -202.65 3.53
C ALA A 29 124.45 -202.02 3.02
N SER A 30 123.76 -202.71 2.11
CA SER A 30 122.58 -202.19 1.41
C SER A 30 121.30 -202.41 2.24
N HIS A 31 120.72 -201.34 2.79
CA HIS A 31 119.41 -201.42 3.43
C HIS A 31 118.32 -201.70 2.39
N CYS A 32 117.67 -202.86 2.52
CA CYS A 32 116.57 -203.30 1.67
C CYS A 32 115.32 -203.49 2.55
N SER A 33 114.15 -203.12 2.04
CA SER A 33 112.86 -203.40 2.68
C SER A 33 112.02 -204.32 1.78
N VAL A 34 111.14 -205.11 2.40
CA VAL A 34 110.16 -205.96 1.70
C VAL A 34 108.80 -205.78 2.35
N GLN A 35 107.76 -205.62 1.53
CA GLN A 35 106.39 -205.41 2.00
C GLN A 35 105.60 -206.72 1.91
N PHE A 36 105.27 -207.29 3.07
CA PHE A 36 104.32 -208.40 3.15
C PHE A 36 102.89 -207.87 3.05
N GLN A 37 102.10 -208.45 2.16
CA GLN A 37 100.68 -208.10 2.03
C GLN A 37 99.89 -208.64 3.22
N ALA A 38 99.08 -207.79 3.85
CA ALA A 38 98.45 -208.10 5.15
C ALA A 38 97.55 -209.34 5.14
N TYR A 39 96.97 -209.72 3.99
CA TYR A 39 96.18 -210.95 3.85
C TYR A 39 97.02 -212.24 3.96
N TYR A 40 98.33 -212.17 3.68
CA TYR A 40 99.27 -213.29 3.84
C TYR A 40 100.07 -213.21 5.16
N LEU A 41 99.67 -212.33 6.09
CA LEU A 41 100.25 -212.26 7.42
C LEU A 41 99.39 -213.05 8.43
N PRO A 42 100.01 -213.60 9.49
CA PRO A 42 99.30 -214.19 10.61
C PRO A 42 98.22 -213.27 11.18
N ARG A 43 97.12 -213.86 11.64
CA ARG A 43 96.13 -213.14 12.44
C ARG A 43 96.74 -212.71 13.79
N PRO A 44 96.26 -211.61 14.39
CA PRO A 44 96.67 -211.21 15.75
C PRO A 44 96.57 -212.36 16.76
N GLY A 45 97.59 -212.49 17.62
CA GLY A 45 97.72 -213.60 18.56
C GLY A 45 99.12 -213.76 19.15
N GLU A 46 99.27 -214.66 20.12
CA GLU A 46 100.50 -214.82 20.91
C GLU A 46 101.64 -215.57 20.19
N GLN A 47 101.36 -216.21 19.05
CA GLN A 47 102.35 -216.99 18.32
C GLN A 47 103.42 -216.08 17.71
N LYS A 48 104.69 -216.43 17.96
CA LYS A 48 105.84 -215.60 17.57
C LYS A 48 106.38 -216.00 16.21
N TYR A 49 106.57 -215.00 15.35
CA TYR A 49 107.11 -215.14 14.00
C TYR A 49 108.44 -214.38 13.89
N CYS A 50 109.35 -214.85 13.04
CA CYS A 50 110.57 -214.11 12.70
C CYS A 50 110.83 -214.18 11.19
N PHE A 51 111.42 -213.12 10.63
CA PHE A 51 111.84 -213.12 9.24
C PHE A 51 113.15 -213.90 9.10
N ARG A 52 113.25 -214.74 8.08
CA ARG A 52 114.47 -215.46 7.70
C ARG A 52 114.86 -215.08 6.28
N TYR A 53 116.08 -214.62 6.10
CA TYR A 53 116.63 -214.35 4.78
C TYR A 53 117.34 -215.60 4.24
N VAL A 54 116.99 -216.01 3.02
CA VAL A 54 117.46 -217.23 2.38
C VAL A 54 117.95 -216.86 0.98
N ASP A 55 119.12 -217.36 0.59
CA ASP A 55 119.69 -217.08 -0.74
C ASP A 55 119.15 -218.02 -1.84
N GLN A 56 119.45 -217.68 -3.10
CA GLN A 56 119.06 -218.44 -4.29
C GLN A 56 119.59 -219.90 -4.30
N HIS A 57 120.55 -220.24 -3.44
CA HIS A 57 121.08 -221.60 -3.31
C HIS A 57 120.38 -222.38 -2.17
N GLY A 58 119.33 -221.80 -1.57
CA GLY A 58 118.57 -222.41 -0.48
C GLY A 58 119.32 -222.41 0.86
N SER A 59 120.31 -221.53 1.05
CA SER A 59 121.01 -221.38 2.33
C SER A 59 120.46 -220.20 3.13
N MET A 60 120.27 -220.38 4.45
CA MET A 60 119.83 -219.30 5.34
C MET A 60 121.01 -218.35 5.64
N ARG A 61 120.79 -217.04 5.46
CA ARG A 61 121.81 -215.99 5.53
C ARG A 61 121.55 -214.94 6.62
N GLY A 62 120.38 -214.98 7.25
CA GLY A 62 120.03 -214.11 8.39
C GLY A 62 118.66 -214.46 8.97
N CYS A 63 118.43 -214.06 10.22
CA CYS A 63 117.16 -214.22 10.93
C CYS A 63 116.91 -213.00 11.82
N SER A 64 115.66 -212.52 11.90
CA SER A 64 115.26 -211.45 12.83
C SER A 64 114.99 -211.99 14.24
N GLU A 65 114.81 -211.08 15.19
CA GLU A 65 114.15 -211.39 16.46
C GLU A 65 112.66 -211.78 16.25
N PRO A 66 112.03 -212.49 17.21
CA PRO A 66 110.63 -212.91 17.10
C PRO A 66 109.63 -211.85 17.56
N PHE A 67 108.61 -211.58 16.74
CA PHE A 67 107.54 -210.61 16.97
C PHE A 67 106.14 -211.28 16.90
N VAL A 68 105.10 -210.52 17.27
CA VAL A 68 103.68 -210.94 17.27
C VAL A 68 102.80 -209.89 16.57
N PHE A 69 101.60 -210.26 16.16
CA PHE A 69 100.59 -209.34 15.61
C PHE A 69 99.51 -209.03 16.67
N GLY A 70 99.00 -207.79 16.69
CA GLY A 70 98.06 -207.30 17.70
C GLY A 70 97.07 -206.27 17.13
N GLU A 71 95.99 -205.99 17.87
CA GLU A 71 94.94 -205.06 17.43
C GLU A 71 95.23 -203.58 17.80
N PRO A 72 94.77 -202.59 17.00
CA PRO A 72 94.94 -201.16 17.30
C PRO A 72 94.05 -200.65 18.45
N ARG A 73 94.41 -199.48 19.00
CA ARG A 73 93.56 -198.73 19.96
C ARG A 73 93.03 -197.43 19.33
N PRO A 74 91.91 -196.86 19.82
CA PRO A 74 91.38 -195.58 19.35
C PRO A 74 92.34 -194.42 19.61
N MET A 75 92.19 -193.34 18.83
CA MET A 75 93.06 -192.15 18.84
C MET A 75 92.23 -190.86 18.96
N GLU A 76 92.81 -189.81 19.52
CA GLU A 76 92.14 -188.52 19.77
C GLU A 76 92.08 -187.65 18.50
N GLU A 77 90.96 -186.95 18.29
CA GLU A 77 90.74 -186.12 17.10
C GLU A 77 91.37 -184.72 17.25
N LEU A 78 92.55 -184.54 16.65
CA LEU A 78 93.30 -183.28 16.64
C LEU A 78 92.94 -182.41 15.43
N VAL A 79 93.10 -181.08 15.55
CA VAL A 79 92.92 -180.14 14.45
C VAL A 79 94.22 -179.39 14.18
N THR A 80 94.64 -179.38 12.92
CA THR A 80 95.70 -178.50 12.39
C THR A 80 95.14 -177.09 12.16
N LEU A 81 95.81 -176.09 12.70
CA LEU A 81 95.58 -174.68 12.35
C LEU A 81 96.74 -174.20 11.49
N GLU A 82 96.41 -173.53 10.39
CA GLU A 82 97.34 -172.72 9.60
C GLU A 82 97.42 -171.34 10.26
N ASP A 83 98.62 -170.85 10.51
CA ASP A 83 98.90 -169.58 11.18
C ASP A 83 99.26 -168.54 10.11
N GLU A 84 98.26 -167.81 9.60
CA GLU A 84 98.42 -166.94 8.41
C GLU A 84 99.47 -165.82 8.58
N ASP A 85 99.84 -165.48 9.82
CA ASP A 85 100.89 -164.49 10.14
C ASP A 85 102.31 -165.09 10.18
N SER A 86 102.48 -166.41 10.03
CA SER A 86 103.77 -167.11 10.22
C SER A 86 104.41 -167.60 8.92
N CYS A 87 105.58 -167.04 8.57
CA CYS A 87 106.33 -167.35 7.35
C CYS A 87 107.02 -168.75 7.34
N LEU A 88 106.74 -169.60 8.33
CA LEU A 88 107.21 -170.99 8.38
C LEU A 88 106.01 -171.93 8.32
N ASP A 89 106.01 -172.82 7.33
CA ASP A 89 104.97 -173.82 7.04
C ASP A 89 104.89 -174.89 8.14
N MET A 90 104.32 -174.50 9.29
CA MET A 90 104.46 -175.16 10.58
C MET A 90 103.09 -175.25 11.27
N LEU A 91 102.26 -176.15 10.77
CA LEU A 91 100.88 -176.40 11.23
C LEU A 91 100.80 -176.57 12.75
N LEU A 92 100.06 -175.67 13.42
CA LEU A 92 99.85 -175.74 14.86
C LEU A 92 98.75 -176.76 15.16
N VAL A 93 99.14 -177.95 15.61
CA VAL A 93 98.20 -179.02 15.98
C VAL A 93 97.66 -178.78 17.38
N VAL A 94 96.37 -178.48 17.49
CA VAL A 94 95.69 -178.14 18.75
C VAL A 94 94.50 -179.07 18.99
N PRO A 95 94.21 -179.50 20.24
CA PRO A 95 92.96 -180.19 20.55
C PRO A 95 91.72 -179.36 20.16
N LYS A 96 90.87 -179.94 19.31
CA LYS A 96 89.68 -179.31 18.69
C LYS A 96 88.81 -178.50 19.66
N ALA A 97 88.70 -178.94 20.91
CA ALA A 97 87.93 -178.27 21.96
C ALA A 97 88.46 -176.88 22.34
N THR A 98 89.78 -176.66 22.40
CA THR A 98 90.34 -175.37 22.84
C THR A 98 90.29 -174.32 21.74
N PHE A 99 90.43 -174.72 20.47
CA PHE A 99 90.21 -173.82 19.32
C PHE A 99 88.76 -173.29 19.29
N LEU A 100 87.77 -174.18 19.44
CA LEU A 100 86.36 -173.80 19.48
C LEU A 100 86.03 -172.93 20.70
N GLN A 101 86.67 -173.16 21.84
CA GLN A 101 86.55 -172.31 23.03
C GLN A 101 87.07 -170.88 22.76
N ASN A 102 88.23 -170.74 22.09
CA ASN A 102 88.79 -169.44 21.74
C ASN A 102 87.91 -168.68 20.72
N GLN A 103 87.42 -169.35 19.67
CA GLN A 103 86.45 -168.73 18.74
C GLN A 103 85.18 -168.28 19.46
N LEU A 104 84.65 -169.09 20.38
CA LEU A 104 83.47 -168.73 21.18
C LEU A 104 83.72 -167.50 22.06
N GLU A 105 84.89 -167.38 22.67
CA GLU A 105 85.26 -166.21 23.48
C GLU A 105 85.42 -164.93 22.64
N VAL A 106 86.06 -165.02 21.47
CA VAL A 106 86.18 -163.90 20.52
C VAL A 106 84.80 -163.44 20.04
N ALA A 107 83.96 -164.36 19.56
CA ALA A 107 82.61 -164.03 19.11
C ALA A 107 81.71 -163.48 20.25
N GLN A 108 81.87 -163.96 21.48
CA GLN A 108 81.20 -163.38 22.65
C GLN A 108 81.67 -161.95 22.94
N LYS A 109 82.99 -161.70 22.85
CA LYS A 109 83.57 -160.37 23.04
C LYS A 109 83.07 -159.39 21.97
N GLU A 110 83.17 -159.74 20.69
CA GLU A 110 82.66 -158.96 19.57
C GLU A 110 81.16 -158.63 19.72
N ARG A 111 80.34 -159.63 20.08
CA ARG A 111 78.92 -159.43 20.38
C ARG A 111 78.70 -158.43 21.52
N ASN A 112 79.54 -158.44 22.55
CA ASN A 112 79.46 -157.50 23.68
C ASN A 112 79.96 -156.09 23.31
N ASP A 113 80.96 -155.97 22.43
CA ASP A 113 81.41 -154.70 21.84
C ASP A 113 80.32 -154.09 20.93
N LEU A 114 79.74 -154.90 20.03
CA LEU A 114 78.61 -154.51 19.17
C LEU A 114 77.37 -154.12 19.98
N MET A 115 77.08 -154.82 21.10
CA MET A 115 75.98 -154.45 22.00
C MET A 115 76.21 -153.09 22.67
N ARG A 116 77.45 -152.77 23.08
CA ARG A 116 77.80 -151.43 23.58
C ARG A 116 77.69 -150.36 22.50
N ALA A 117 78.18 -150.63 21.28
CA ALA A 117 78.06 -149.71 20.15
C ALA A 117 76.59 -149.44 19.76
N LYS A 118 75.75 -150.49 19.75
CA LYS A 118 74.30 -150.38 19.53
C LYS A 118 73.64 -149.44 20.55
N LEU A 119 73.90 -149.65 21.84
CA LEU A 119 73.32 -148.83 22.90
C LEU A 119 73.76 -147.36 22.79
N ALA A 120 75.03 -147.09 22.50
CA ALA A 120 75.53 -145.73 22.28
C ALA A 120 74.86 -145.04 21.07
N LEU A 121 74.65 -145.77 19.97
CA LEU A 121 73.92 -145.27 18.80
C LEU A 121 72.43 -145.07 19.06
N GLU A 122 71.81 -145.88 19.91
CA GLU A 122 70.41 -145.68 20.36
C GLU A 122 70.28 -144.45 21.27
N GLU A 123 71.24 -144.21 22.17
CA GLU A 123 71.30 -142.99 22.97
C GLU A 123 71.54 -141.73 22.10
N GLU A 124 72.43 -141.81 21.10
CA GLU A 124 72.65 -140.72 20.14
C GLU A 124 71.42 -140.47 19.24
N ALA A 125 70.73 -141.51 18.79
CA ALA A 125 69.48 -141.38 18.04
C ALA A 125 68.41 -140.67 18.89
N ILE A 126 68.18 -141.14 20.13
CA ILE A 126 67.25 -140.50 21.08
C ILE A 126 67.66 -139.04 21.39
N SER A 127 68.95 -138.72 21.41
CA SER A 127 69.46 -137.36 21.59
C SER A 127 69.17 -136.47 20.38
N ASN A 128 69.41 -136.99 19.17
CA ASN A 128 69.11 -136.28 17.92
C ASN A 128 67.60 -136.11 17.70
N ASP A 129 66.77 -137.12 17.98
CA ASP A 129 65.30 -137.01 17.93
C ASP A 129 64.79 -135.90 18.84
N LYS A 130 65.27 -135.82 20.09
CA LYS A 130 64.94 -134.73 21.03
C LYS A 130 65.35 -133.37 20.47
N ARG A 131 66.51 -133.29 19.79
CA ARG A 131 67.00 -132.05 19.19
C ARG A 131 66.21 -131.66 17.94
N ILE A 132 65.77 -132.62 17.12
CA ILE A 132 64.88 -132.42 15.97
C ILE A 132 63.54 -131.87 16.45
N ASN A 133 62.86 -132.56 17.37
CA ASN A 133 61.59 -132.11 17.95
C ASN A 133 61.68 -130.69 18.56
N HIS A 134 62.80 -130.36 19.20
CA HIS A 134 63.02 -129.01 19.74
C HIS A 134 63.20 -127.95 18.64
N LEU A 135 63.95 -128.26 17.57
CA LEU A 135 64.14 -127.38 16.42
C LEU A 135 62.84 -127.20 15.61
N GLU A 136 62.03 -128.24 15.48
CA GLU A 136 60.72 -128.19 14.83
C GLU A 136 59.74 -127.31 15.63
N ALA A 137 59.69 -127.45 16.96
CA ALA A 137 58.89 -126.56 17.81
C ALA A 137 59.39 -125.10 17.80
N ALA A 138 60.71 -124.88 17.70
CA ALA A 138 61.29 -123.56 17.54
C ALA A 138 60.97 -122.95 16.15
N LEU A 139 60.99 -123.76 15.10
CA LEU A 139 60.58 -123.34 13.75
C LEU A 139 59.10 -122.98 13.72
N GLU A 140 58.21 -123.86 14.19
CA GLU A 140 56.75 -123.65 14.18
C GLU A 140 56.34 -122.40 15.00
N THR A 141 57.03 -122.12 16.12
CA THR A 141 56.82 -120.88 16.89
C THR A 141 57.38 -119.64 16.19
N SER A 142 58.49 -119.75 15.44
CA SER A 142 58.99 -118.67 14.57
C SER A 142 58.06 -118.38 13.39
N GLU A 143 57.44 -119.40 12.79
CA GLU A 143 56.48 -119.26 11.70
C GLU A 143 55.17 -118.62 12.18
N LYS A 144 54.64 -119.06 13.32
CA LYS A 144 53.46 -118.46 13.97
C LYS A 144 53.68 -116.99 14.33
N THR A 145 54.86 -116.63 14.83
CA THR A 145 55.19 -115.23 15.13
C THR A 145 55.42 -114.41 13.85
N CYS A 146 56.05 -114.96 12.82
CA CYS A 146 56.18 -114.32 11.50
C CYS A 146 54.81 -114.05 10.85
N PHE A 147 53.88 -115.01 10.88
CA PHE A 147 52.52 -114.85 10.37
C PHE A 147 51.77 -113.75 11.15
N SER A 148 51.84 -113.77 12.48
CA SER A 148 51.22 -112.73 13.34
C SER A 148 51.81 -111.34 13.07
N LEU A 149 53.13 -111.23 12.90
CA LEU A 149 53.81 -109.97 12.58
C LEU A 149 53.41 -109.46 11.19
N LYS A 150 53.30 -110.35 10.20
CA LYS A 150 52.81 -110.00 8.86
C LYS A 150 51.37 -109.51 8.91
N GLN A 151 50.49 -110.22 9.61
CA GLN A 151 49.10 -109.79 9.78
C GLN A 151 49.05 -108.40 10.43
N GLN A 152 49.80 -108.16 11.51
CA GLN A 152 49.88 -106.85 12.18
C GLN A 152 50.42 -105.74 11.26
N TYR A 153 51.36 -106.05 10.36
CA TYR A 153 51.86 -105.10 9.36
C TYR A 153 50.81 -104.74 8.31
N GLU A 154 50.09 -105.72 7.77
CA GLU A 154 48.96 -105.49 6.83
C GLU A 154 47.86 -104.67 7.51
N ASP A 155 47.52 -105.00 8.76
CA ASP A 155 46.62 -104.26 9.64
C ASP A 155 47.07 -102.80 9.89
N LEU A 156 48.37 -102.56 10.01
CA LEU A 156 48.95 -101.23 10.24
C LEU A 156 48.89 -100.37 8.97
N VAL A 157 49.27 -100.94 7.81
CA VAL A 157 49.20 -100.27 6.51
C VAL A 157 47.77 -99.87 6.16
N MET A 158 46.78 -100.74 6.45
CA MET A 158 45.37 -100.39 6.24
C MET A 158 44.90 -99.23 7.14
N ARG A 159 45.39 -99.14 8.39
CA ARG A 159 45.10 -98.00 9.28
C ARG A 159 45.80 -96.72 8.83
N GLU A 160 47.05 -96.81 8.36
CA GLU A 160 47.79 -95.68 7.81
C GLU A 160 47.10 -95.10 6.58
N GLN A 161 46.65 -95.96 5.65
CA GLN A 161 45.89 -95.54 4.46
C GLN A 161 44.58 -94.82 4.83
N ILE A 162 43.81 -95.34 5.79
CA ILE A 162 42.59 -94.68 6.28
C ILE A 162 42.90 -93.33 6.91
N ALA A 163 43.95 -93.23 7.74
CA ALA A 163 44.36 -91.98 8.37
C ALA A 163 44.82 -90.93 7.34
N ILE A 164 45.47 -91.35 6.24
CA ILE A 164 45.83 -90.48 5.11
C ILE A 164 44.57 -89.99 4.39
N GLU A 165 43.57 -90.85 4.18
CA GLU A 165 42.29 -90.46 3.55
C GLU A 165 41.48 -89.48 4.42
N GLU A 166 41.42 -89.71 5.74
CA GLU A 166 40.83 -88.77 6.70
C GLU A 166 41.57 -87.42 6.73
N GLN A 167 42.91 -87.44 6.74
CA GLN A 167 43.73 -86.23 6.69
C GLN A 167 43.51 -85.43 5.40
N ASN A 168 43.41 -86.11 4.26
CA ASN A 168 43.13 -85.46 2.97
C ASN A 168 41.72 -84.85 2.94
N LEU A 169 40.71 -85.53 3.48
CA LEU A 169 39.34 -85.02 3.58
C LEU A 169 39.27 -83.77 4.47
N LEU A 170 39.92 -83.80 5.64
CA LEU A 170 40.01 -82.65 6.54
C LEU A 170 40.77 -81.47 5.91
N SER A 171 41.85 -81.76 5.17
CA SER A 171 42.60 -80.75 4.41
C SER A 171 41.73 -80.05 3.36
N CYS A 172 40.90 -80.79 2.62
CA CYS A 172 39.94 -80.22 1.67
C CYS A 172 38.90 -79.33 2.38
N GLN A 173 38.34 -79.79 3.50
CA GLN A 173 37.38 -79.01 4.31
C GLN A 173 38.01 -77.73 4.87
N GLU A 174 39.27 -77.78 5.31
CA GLU A 174 40.01 -76.58 5.72
C GLU A 174 40.14 -75.56 4.58
N VAL A 175 40.46 -76.01 3.36
CA VAL A 175 40.56 -75.12 2.18
C VAL A 175 39.20 -74.48 1.85
N GLU A 176 38.11 -75.25 1.85
CA GLU A 176 36.76 -74.72 1.63
C GLU A 176 36.35 -73.68 2.69
N LEU A 177 36.66 -73.94 3.97
CA LEU A 177 36.37 -73.00 5.07
C LEU A 177 37.23 -71.73 4.96
N ARG A 178 38.52 -71.86 4.63
CA ARG A 178 39.43 -70.72 4.38
C ARG A 178 38.94 -69.86 3.20
N GLU A 179 38.51 -70.47 2.10
CA GLU A 179 37.88 -69.77 0.99
C GLU A 179 36.60 -69.03 1.39
N ARG A 180 35.76 -69.66 2.22
CA ARG A 180 34.49 -69.07 2.68
C ARG A 180 34.73 -67.87 3.60
N ILE A 181 35.74 -67.95 4.48
CA ILE A 181 36.20 -66.83 5.30
C ILE A 181 36.72 -65.69 4.41
N LEU A 182 37.56 -65.98 3.41
CA LEU A 182 38.06 -64.97 2.46
C LEU A 182 36.94 -64.27 1.68
N LYS A 183 35.90 -65.01 1.26
CA LYS A 183 34.70 -64.45 0.60
C LYS A 183 33.97 -63.47 1.53
N PHE A 184 33.70 -63.86 2.78
CA PHE A 184 33.09 -62.98 3.77
C PHE A 184 33.98 -61.78 4.15
N GLU A 185 35.30 -61.93 4.21
CA GLU A 185 36.21 -60.80 4.43
C GLU A 185 36.12 -59.75 3.31
N VAL A 186 36.02 -60.18 2.05
CA VAL A 186 35.86 -59.28 0.89
C VAL A 186 34.50 -58.59 0.92
N GLU A 187 33.43 -59.30 1.30
CA GLU A 187 32.09 -58.72 1.49
C GLU A 187 32.08 -57.69 2.62
N ILE A 188 32.69 -57.98 3.77
CA ILE A 188 32.83 -57.04 4.91
C ILE A 188 33.63 -55.81 4.49
N LYS A 189 34.76 -55.98 3.80
CA LYS A 189 35.57 -54.86 3.28
C LYS A 189 34.78 -54.00 2.29
N SER A 190 33.96 -54.61 1.42
CA SER A 190 33.05 -53.91 0.50
C SER A 190 31.94 -53.15 1.24
N MET A 191 31.35 -53.77 2.26
CA MET A 191 30.27 -53.20 3.07
C MET A 191 30.76 -52.02 3.92
N ASN A 192 31.93 -52.14 4.55
CA ASN A 192 32.54 -51.06 5.33
C ASN A 192 32.84 -49.84 4.44
N LYS A 193 33.43 -50.04 3.25
CA LYS A 193 33.65 -48.93 2.30
C LYS A 193 32.34 -48.22 1.92
N LYS A 194 31.26 -48.97 1.65
CA LYS A 194 29.92 -48.41 1.37
C LYS A 194 29.36 -47.67 2.58
N MET A 195 29.64 -48.14 3.81
CA MET A 195 29.23 -47.47 5.05
C MET A 195 29.98 -46.14 5.23
N GLU A 196 31.30 -46.10 4.99
CA GLU A 196 32.10 -44.87 5.00
C GLU A 196 31.65 -43.86 3.93
N GLU A 197 31.27 -44.34 2.75
CA GLU A 197 30.70 -43.50 1.69
C GLU A 197 29.33 -42.92 2.11
N ARG A 198 28.43 -43.73 2.68
CA ARG A 198 27.17 -43.27 3.27
C ARG A 198 27.36 -42.29 4.44
N GLU A 199 28.36 -42.51 5.29
CA GLU A 199 28.66 -41.62 6.42
C GLU A 199 29.22 -40.27 5.93
N ARG A 200 30.00 -40.27 4.83
CA ARG A 200 30.50 -39.06 4.17
C ARG A 200 29.39 -38.28 3.46
N GLU A 201 28.49 -38.97 2.75
CA GLU A 201 27.27 -38.41 2.19
C GLU A 201 26.41 -37.77 3.31
N LEU A 202 26.19 -38.49 4.42
CA LEU A 202 25.43 -38.00 5.58
C LEU A 202 26.06 -36.74 6.19
N LYS A 203 27.37 -36.75 6.44
CA LYS A 203 28.13 -35.57 6.93
C LYS A 203 27.96 -34.36 5.99
N GLY A 204 27.96 -34.59 4.67
CA GLY A 204 27.64 -33.57 3.67
C GLY A 204 26.23 -33.01 3.82
N THR A 205 25.20 -33.87 3.91
CA THR A 205 23.81 -33.43 4.09
C THR A 205 23.59 -32.68 5.42
N VAL A 206 24.29 -33.06 6.50
CA VAL A 206 24.24 -32.36 7.79
C VAL A 206 24.86 -30.97 7.68
N ALA A 207 25.98 -30.81 6.99
CA ALA A 207 26.60 -29.51 6.76
C ALA A 207 25.70 -28.58 5.92
N VAL A 208 25.08 -29.09 4.84
CA VAL A 208 24.11 -28.35 4.03
C VAL A 208 22.88 -27.96 4.87
N LYS A 209 22.36 -28.88 5.69
CA LYS A 209 21.23 -28.57 6.60
C LYS A 209 21.59 -27.43 7.56
N LEU A 210 22.77 -27.46 8.17
CA LEU A 210 23.22 -26.40 9.09
C LEU A 210 23.30 -25.04 8.39
N SER A 211 23.86 -24.99 7.16
CA SER A 211 23.92 -23.77 6.34
C SER A 211 22.52 -23.20 6.04
N LEU A 212 21.57 -24.06 5.66
CA LEU A 212 20.18 -23.66 5.41
C LEU A 212 19.45 -23.23 6.69
N GLU A 213 19.77 -23.83 7.83
CA GLU A 213 19.20 -23.45 9.14
C GLU A 213 19.74 -22.07 9.59
N THR A 214 21.00 -21.73 9.27
CA THR A 214 21.56 -20.39 9.49
C THR A 214 21.00 -19.34 8.52
N GLU A 215 20.91 -19.63 7.22
CA GLU A 215 20.29 -18.71 6.24
C GLU A 215 18.82 -18.42 6.59
N LYS A 216 18.08 -19.45 7.02
CA LYS A 216 16.71 -19.34 7.56
C LYS A 216 16.64 -18.50 8.84
N GLY A 217 17.69 -18.48 9.65
CA GLY A 217 17.85 -17.58 10.80
C GLY A 217 18.01 -16.14 10.34
N GLU A 218 18.96 -15.87 9.44
CA GLU A 218 19.19 -14.54 8.88
C GLU A 218 17.96 -13.98 8.15
N LEU A 219 17.30 -14.78 7.32
CA LEU A 219 16.10 -14.36 6.60
C LEU A 219 14.94 -14.01 7.55
N LYS A 220 14.80 -14.72 8.67
CA LYS A 220 13.85 -14.35 9.74
C LYS A 220 14.22 -13.04 10.43
N GLN A 221 15.51 -12.83 10.71
CA GLN A 221 15.99 -11.58 11.29
C GLN A 221 15.71 -10.40 10.34
N ARG A 222 16.12 -10.50 9.07
CA ARG A 222 15.86 -9.48 8.04
C ARG A 222 14.37 -9.20 7.87
N LEU A 223 13.52 -10.24 7.94
CA LEU A 223 12.06 -10.06 7.93
C LEU A 223 11.60 -9.22 9.13
N ALA A 224 12.04 -9.56 10.35
CA ALA A 224 11.69 -8.83 11.57
C ALA A 224 12.16 -7.37 11.54
N GLU A 225 13.39 -7.12 11.06
CA GLU A 225 13.94 -5.79 10.81
C GLU A 225 13.06 -5.00 9.83
N THR A 226 12.69 -5.59 8.68
CA THR A 226 11.79 -4.92 7.73
C THR A 226 10.38 -4.68 8.27
N THR A 227 9.84 -5.53 9.15
CA THR A 227 8.53 -5.26 9.77
C THR A 227 8.60 -4.08 10.75
N VAL A 228 9.66 -3.96 11.56
CA VAL A 228 9.87 -2.79 12.43
C VAL A 228 10.08 -1.51 11.61
N GLU A 229 10.78 -1.60 10.49
CA GLU A 229 10.97 -0.48 9.56
C GLU A 229 9.64 -0.04 8.91
N ILE A 230 8.79 -1.00 8.52
CA ILE A 230 7.43 -0.74 8.01
C ILE A 230 6.55 -0.08 9.08
N GLU A 231 6.57 -0.59 10.32
CA GLU A 231 5.85 0.03 11.46
C GLU A 231 6.33 1.47 11.72
N ARG A 232 7.65 1.71 11.63
CA ARG A 232 8.24 3.05 11.76
C ARG A 232 7.80 4.01 10.65
N TYR A 233 7.68 3.55 9.41
CA TYR A 233 7.14 4.35 8.31
C TYR A 233 5.62 4.55 8.42
N GLN A 234 4.88 3.54 8.87
CA GLN A 234 3.44 3.63 9.10
C GLN A 234 3.12 4.71 10.15
N LEU A 235 3.84 4.72 11.27
CA LEU A 235 3.70 5.73 12.32
C LEU A 235 4.03 7.15 11.83
N GLN A 236 5.04 7.32 10.96
CA GLN A 236 5.35 8.59 10.31
C GLN A 236 4.22 9.04 9.39
N VAL A 237 3.68 8.14 8.56
CA VAL A 237 2.55 8.42 7.66
C VAL A 237 1.30 8.82 8.44
N ASP A 238 0.98 8.15 9.54
CA ASP A 238 -0.17 8.48 10.38
C ASP A 238 0.03 9.79 11.17
N THR A 239 1.25 10.10 11.60
CA THR A 239 1.62 11.42 12.14
C THR A 239 1.43 12.53 11.10
N LEU A 240 1.80 12.30 9.83
CA LEU A 240 1.61 13.26 8.74
C LEU A 240 0.12 13.40 8.36
N ARG A 241 -0.66 12.33 8.42
CA ARG A 241 -2.13 12.35 8.21
C ARG A 241 -2.84 13.15 9.30
N GLU A 242 -2.38 13.08 10.55
CA GLU A 242 -2.91 13.89 11.66
C GLU A 242 -2.57 15.38 11.49
N LYS A 243 -1.31 15.70 11.14
CA LYS A 243 -0.90 17.07 10.80
C LYS A 243 -1.71 17.63 9.62
N LEU A 244 -1.95 16.83 8.58
CA LEU A 244 -2.77 17.24 7.43
C LEU A 244 -4.22 17.53 7.82
N ARG A 245 -4.85 16.68 8.64
CA ARG A 245 -6.21 16.92 9.18
C ARG A 245 -6.25 18.22 9.99
N SER A 246 -5.33 18.40 10.94
CA SER A 246 -5.23 19.63 11.73
C SER A 246 -5.09 20.89 10.87
N THR A 247 -4.24 20.88 9.83
CA THR A 247 -4.11 22.03 8.91
C THR A 247 -5.34 22.24 8.03
N GLN A 248 -6.06 21.19 7.65
CA GLN A 248 -7.31 21.26 6.88
C GLN A 248 -8.47 21.82 7.73
N ASP A 249 -8.53 21.46 9.01
CA ASP A 249 -9.52 21.99 9.96
C ASP A 249 -9.26 23.48 10.27
N MET A 250 -7.98 23.86 10.41
CA MET A 250 -7.60 25.28 10.51
C MET A 250 -7.90 26.08 9.23
N LEU A 251 -7.71 25.47 8.05
CA LEU A 251 -8.05 26.08 6.77
C LEU A 251 -9.56 26.28 6.61
N SER A 252 -10.39 25.27 6.92
CA SER A 252 -11.84 25.37 6.78
C SER A 252 -12.45 26.35 7.78
N SER A 253 -11.95 26.39 9.03
CA SER A 253 -12.27 27.42 10.02
C SER A 253 -11.91 28.83 9.54
N SER A 254 -10.72 29.01 8.95
CA SER A 254 -10.30 30.28 8.36
C SER A 254 -11.18 30.70 7.17
N GLN A 255 -11.53 29.76 6.28
CA GLN A 255 -12.45 29.99 5.17
C GLN A 255 -13.84 30.42 5.65
N GLN A 256 -14.40 29.77 6.68
CA GLN A 256 -15.66 30.16 7.29
C GLN A 256 -15.58 31.58 7.88
N LYS A 257 -14.48 31.95 8.54
CA LYS A 257 -14.26 33.31 9.05
C LYS A 257 -14.20 34.33 7.91
N VAL A 258 -13.56 34.01 6.78
CA VAL A 258 -13.51 34.89 5.60
C VAL A 258 -14.89 35.07 4.96
N LEU A 259 -15.73 34.02 4.92
CA LEU A 259 -17.11 34.13 4.45
C LEU A 259 -17.93 35.08 5.33
N LEU A 260 -17.87 34.91 6.66
CA LEU A 260 -18.57 35.80 7.61
C LEU A 260 -18.12 37.27 7.49
N MET A 261 -16.81 37.53 7.41
CA MET A 261 -16.29 38.88 7.17
C MET A 261 -16.72 39.44 5.79
N GLY A 262 -16.90 38.57 4.78
CA GLY A 262 -17.46 38.94 3.48
C GLY A 262 -18.94 39.34 3.55
N GLU A 263 -19.75 38.61 4.34
CA GLU A 263 -21.16 38.93 4.61
C GLU A 263 -21.30 40.24 5.39
N GLU A 264 -20.46 40.48 6.40
CA GLU A 264 -20.39 41.75 7.13
C GLU A 264 -20.02 42.91 6.21
N LEU A 265 -19.01 42.76 5.35
CA LEU A 265 -18.62 43.79 4.38
C LEU A 265 -19.72 44.05 3.32
N ALA A 266 -20.44 43.01 2.88
CA ALA A 266 -21.58 43.16 1.97
C ALA A 266 -22.74 43.90 2.64
N ALA A 267 -23.05 43.59 3.90
CA ALA A 267 -24.05 44.31 4.70
C ALA A 267 -23.64 45.79 4.90
N MET A 268 -22.38 46.06 5.23
CA MET A 268 -21.86 47.42 5.36
C MET A 268 -21.86 48.21 4.05
N SER A 269 -21.56 47.58 2.90
CA SER A 269 -21.79 48.21 1.59
C SER A 269 -23.27 48.54 1.42
N SER A 270 -24.16 47.56 1.64
CA SER A 270 -25.60 47.77 1.50
C SER A 270 -26.13 48.92 2.39
N ILE A 271 -25.56 49.12 3.59
CA ILE A 271 -25.88 50.27 4.46
C ILE A 271 -25.34 51.58 3.87
N ARG A 272 -24.10 51.61 3.41
CA ARG A 272 -23.50 52.77 2.71
C ARG A 272 -24.32 53.16 1.47
N ASP A 273 -24.71 52.19 0.67
CA ASP A 273 -25.37 52.42 -0.62
C ASP A 273 -26.80 52.96 -0.39
N ARG A 274 -27.48 52.53 0.70
CA ARG A 274 -28.71 53.19 1.20
C ARG A 274 -28.46 54.62 1.67
N THR A 275 -27.49 54.86 2.55
CA THR A 275 -27.26 56.22 3.10
C THR A 275 -26.79 57.22 2.04
N ILE A 276 -26.09 56.77 1.00
CA ILE A 276 -25.81 57.58 -0.21
C ILE A 276 -27.12 57.90 -0.94
N SER A 277 -28.01 56.93 -1.16
CA SER A 277 -29.32 57.15 -1.79
C SER A 277 -30.19 58.13 -0.98
N ASP A 278 -30.25 57.99 0.34
CA ASP A 278 -31.01 58.88 1.22
C ASP A 278 -30.44 60.31 1.23
N LEU A 279 -29.11 60.45 1.20
CA LEU A 279 -28.44 61.74 1.05
C LEU A 279 -28.74 62.38 -0.32
N HIS A 280 -28.77 61.60 -1.40
CA HIS A 280 -29.17 62.10 -2.72
C HIS A 280 -30.63 62.56 -2.74
N LYS A 281 -31.54 61.80 -2.11
CA LYS A 281 -32.95 62.18 -1.95
C LYS A 281 -33.09 63.48 -1.15
N SER A 282 -32.45 63.58 0.01
CA SER A 282 -32.48 64.79 0.85
C SER A 282 -31.90 66.03 0.14
N ARG A 283 -30.86 65.85 -0.69
CA ARG A 283 -30.32 66.92 -1.56
C ARG A 283 -31.33 67.38 -2.62
N LEU A 284 -32.07 66.46 -3.24
CA LEU A 284 -33.14 66.79 -4.19
C LEU A 284 -34.29 67.53 -3.49
N GLU A 285 -34.76 67.05 -2.33
CA GLU A 285 -35.78 67.72 -1.52
C GLU A 285 -35.36 69.13 -1.09
N THR A 286 -34.06 69.32 -0.77
CA THR A 286 -33.48 70.63 -0.46
C THR A 286 -33.46 71.56 -1.68
N ALA A 287 -33.13 71.06 -2.88
CA ALA A 287 -33.17 71.83 -4.12
C ALA A 287 -34.61 72.24 -4.48
N ASP A 288 -35.56 71.33 -4.34
CA ASP A 288 -36.99 71.55 -4.50
C ASP A 288 -37.51 72.68 -3.59
N LEU A 289 -37.06 72.71 -2.34
CA LEU A 289 -37.38 73.78 -1.39
C LEU A 289 -36.72 75.10 -1.76
N ALA A 290 -35.47 75.09 -2.24
CA ALA A 290 -34.78 76.28 -2.72
C ALA A 290 -35.46 76.91 -3.96
N ILE A 291 -36.00 76.09 -4.87
CA ILE A 291 -36.83 76.54 -6.00
C ILE A 291 -38.12 77.17 -5.46
N LYS A 292 -38.85 76.51 -4.56
CA LYS A 292 -40.09 77.04 -3.96
C LYS A 292 -39.87 78.37 -3.22
N VAL A 293 -38.73 78.54 -2.52
CA VAL A 293 -38.34 79.81 -1.87
C VAL A 293 -38.04 80.89 -2.92
N SER A 294 -37.40 80.53 -4.03
CA SER A 294 -37.12 81.45 -5.15
C SER A 294 -38.41 81.93 -5.83
N ASP A 295 -39.35 81.01 -6.09
CA ASP A 295 -40.66 81.32 -6.66
C ASP A 295 -41.48 82.27 -5.77
N LEU A 296 -41.47 82.03 -4.45
CA LEU A 296 -42.15 82.89 -3.48
C LEU A 296 -41.48 84.27 -3.37
N SER A 297 -40.14 84.33 -3.44
CA SER A 297 -39.38 85.59 -3.47
C SER A 297 -39.67 86.40 -4.74
N LEU A 298 -39.82 85.73 -5.89
CA LEU A 298 -40.18 86.36 -7.16
C LEU A 298 -41.62 86.89 -7.11
N LYS A 299 -42.60 86.07 -6.68
CA LYS A 299 -44.00 86.51 -6.48
C LYS A 299 -44.13 87.70 -5.52
N TYR A 300 -43.32 87.75 -4.46
CA TYR A 300 -43.26 88.90 -3.55
C TYR A 300 -42.72 90.16 -4.25
N LYS A 301 -41.67 90.04 -5.07
CA LYS A 301 -41.13 91.16 -5.86
C LYS A 301 -42.13 91.66 -6.91
N ASP A 302 -42.82 90.75 -7.60
CA ASP A 302 -43.84 91.09 -8.60
C ASP A 302 -45.01 91.84 -7.95
N GLY A 303 -45.53 91.34 -6.82
CA GLY A 303 -46.58 92.03 -6.05
C GLY A 303 -46.15 93.39 -5.51
N MET A 304 -44.88 93.52 -5.07
CA MET A 304 -44.30 94.81 -4.69
C MET A 304 -44.20 95.77 -5.90
N GLY A 305 -43.83 95.27 -7.08
CA GLY A 305 -43.81 96.04 -8.32
C GLY A 305 -45.20 96.53 -8.75
N GLN A 306 -46.20 95.66 -8.69
CA GLN A 306 -47.60 96.01 -8.94
C GLN A 306 -48.08 97.09 -7.97
N TRP A 307 -47.77 96.98 -6.68
CA TRP A 307 -48.11 98.00 -5.69
C TRP A 307 -47.45 99.36 -5.97
N TRP A 308 -46.18 99.38 -6.41
CA TRP A 308 -45.52 100.63 -6.82
C TRP A 308 -46.15 101.25 -8.08
N GLN A 309 -46.61 100.43 -9.04
CA GLN A 309 -47.35 100.89 -10.22
C GLN A 309 -48.72 101.47 -9.83
N GLU A 310 -49.50 100.78 -8.98
CA GLU A 310 -50.80 101.26 -8.50
C GLU A 310 -50.66 102.56 -7.68
N LYS A 311 -49.68 102.62 -6.78
CA LYS A 311 -49.35 103.82 -5.99
C LYS A 311 -48.95 105.01 -6.87
N THR A 312 -48.17 104.79 -7.93
CA THR A 312 -47.78 105.88 -8.84
C THR A 312 -48.95 106.31 -9.72
N ALA A 313 -49.83 105.40 -10.17
CA ALA A 313 -51.07 105.74 -10.86
C ALA A 313 -52.05 106.54 -9.96
N LEU A 314 -52.19 106.16 -8.69
CA LEU A 314 -52.99 106.90 -7.70
C LEU A 314 -52.47 108.31 -7.46
N ASN A 315 -51.15 108.52 -7.40
CA ASN A 315 -50.58 109.87 -7.31
C ASN A 315 -50.93 110.72 -8.54
N HIS A 316 -50.71 110.22 -9.76
CA HIS A 316 -51.07 110.97 -10.99
C HIS A 316 -52.57 111.31 -11.04
N SER A 317 -53.44 110.41 -10.57
CA SER A 317 -54.88 110.66 -10.43
C SER A 317 -55.20 111.74 -9.38
N MET A 318 -54.46 111.79 -8.27
CA MET A 318 -54.57 112.87 -7.28
C MET A 318 -54.04 114.21 -7.79
N GLU A 319 -52.94 114.23 -8.53
CA GLU A 319 -52.42 115.42 -9.25
C GLU A 319 -53.51 115.99 -10.17
N ALA A 320 -54.04 115.19 -11.09
CA ALA A 320 -55.10 115.62 -12.01
C ALA A 320 -56.37 116.14 -11.30
N LYS A 321 -56.66 115.63 -10.09
CA LYS A 321 -57.77 116.13 -9.25
C LYS A 321 -57.43 117.43 -8.53
N ARG A 322 -56.17 117.68 -8.18
CA ARG A 322 -55.70 118.99 -7.67
C ARG A 322 -55.82 120.05 -8.77
N ASP A 323 -55.38 119.75 -9.97
CA ASP A 323 -55.45 120.67 -11.12
C ASP A 323 -56.92 121.01 -11.48
N GLN A 324 -57.80 120.00 -11.48
CA GLN A 324 -59.24 120.22 -11.67
C GLN A 324 -59.84 121.16 -10.61
N ILE A 325 -59.38 121.09 -9.35
CA ILE A 325 -59.80 122.02 -8.28
C ILE A 325 -59.23 123.43 -8.48
N VAL A 326 -58.02 123.57 -9.04
CA VAL A 326 -57.43 124.89 -9.37
C VAL A 326 -58.24 125.58 -10.46
N ASN A 327 -58.60 124.86 -11.54
CA ASN A 327 -59.41 125.42 -12.63
C ASN A 327 -60.80 125.87 -12.15
N LEU A 328 -61.49 125.03 -11.36
CA LEU A 328 -62.81 125.38 -10.79
C LEU A 328 -62.75 126.61 -9.85
N LYS A 329 -61.61 126.86 -9.17
CA LYS A 329 -61.40 128.09 -8.39
C LYS A 329 -61.21 129.32 -9.28
N ALA A 330 -60.53 129.20 -10.42
CA ALA A 330 -60.37 130.28 -11.37
C ALA A 330 -61.70 130.65 -12.05
N GLU A 331 -62.48 129.65 -12.47
CA GLU A 331 -63.84 129.84 -13.01
C GLU A 331 -64.77 130.54 -12.00
N LYS A 332 -64.74 130.12 -10.73
CA LYS A 332 -65.50 130.79 -9.66
C LYS A 332 -65.12 132.26 -9.51
N LEU A 333 -63.84 132.59 -9.50
CA LEU A 333 -63.36 133.97 -9.37
C LEU A 333 -63.79 134.85 -10.56
N SER A 334 -63.77 134.30 -11.78
CA SER A 334 -64.27 134.99 -12.97
C SER A 334 -65.77 135.31 -12.85
N LEU A 335 -66.58 134.32 -12.47
CA LEU A 335 -68.03 134.50 -12.27
C LEU A 335 -68.36 135.46 -11.12
N GLU A 336 -67.58 135.49 -10.04
CA GLU A 336 -67.74 136.46 -8.95
C GLU A 336 -67.43 137.89 -9.40
N SER A 337 -66.48 138.09 -10.32
CA SER A 337 -66.20 139.40 -10.93
C SER A 337 -67.36 139.87 -11.80
N SER A 338 -67.82 139.05 -12.74
CA SER A 338 -68.95 139.41 -13.63
C SER A 338 -70.25 139.67 -12.85
N LEU A 339 -70.51 138.91 -11.77
CA LEU A 339 -71.64 139.16 -10.87
C LEU A 339 -71.54 140.51 -10.14
N GLN A 340 -70.32 141.00 -9.89
CA GLN A 340 -70.11 142.30 -9.25
C GLN A 340 -70.28 143.47 -10.24
N GLU A 341 -69.93 143.28 -11.51
CA GLU A 341 -70.22 144.21 -12.60
C GLU A 341 -71.73 144.33 -12.86
N GLU A 342 -72.46 143.23 -12.93
CA GLU A 342 -73.94 143.24 -13.05
C GLU A 342 -74.62 143.99 -11.89
N LYS A 343 -74.12 143.83 -10.66
CA LYS A 343 -74.65 144.59 -9.50
C LYS A 343 -74.44 146.09 -9.66
N SER A 344 -73.26 146.54 -10.12
CA SER A 344 -73.00 147.97 -10.27
C SER A 344 -73.85 148.58 -11.39
N GLN A 345 -74.01 147.88 -12.53
CA GLN A 345 -74.91 148.27 -13.61
C GLN A 345 -76.37 148.39 -13.13
N ARG A 346 -76.88 147.36 -12.43
CA ARG A 346 -78.22 147.38 -11.83
C ARG A 346 -78.41 148.55 -10.86
N GLN A 347 -77.40 148.84 -10.04
CA GLN A 347 -77.44 149.95 -9.07
C GLN A 347 -77.48 151.31 -9.78
N THR A 348 -76.74 151.49 -10.88
CA THR A 348 -76.80 152.70 -11.72
C THR A 348 -78.16 152.86 -12.41
N LEU A 349 -78.74 151.77 -12.93
CA LEU A 349 -80.09 151.80 -13.52
C LEU A 349 -81.17 152.17 -12.50
N GLN A 350 -81.05 151.69 -11.25
CA GLN A 350 -82.00 152.00 -10.19
C GLN A 350 -81.94 153.48 -9.75
N CYS A 351 -80.78 154.13 -9.80
CA CYS A 351 -80.69 155.58 -9.61
C CYS A 351 -81.45 156.37 -10.70
N LYS A 352 -81.34 155.96 -11.98
CA LYS A 352 -82.07 156.60 -13.09
C LYS A 352 -83.58 156.44 -12.95
N LEU A 353 -84.05 155.27 -12.52
CA LEU A 353 -85.47 155.00 -12.29
C LEU A 353 -86.07 155.91 -11.20
N ASN A 354 -85.31 156.18 -10.13
CA ASN A 354 -85.76 157.07 -9.05
C ASN A 354 -85.88 158.52 -9.54
N GLN A 355 -84.89 159.03 -10.29
CA GLN A 355 -84.93 160.38 -10.88
C GLN A 355 -86.17 160.59 -11.78
N GLU A 356 -86.49 159.58 -12.60
CA GLU A 356 -87.69 159.53 -13.43
C GLU A 356 -89.00 159.45 -12.62
N SER A 357 -88.99 158.83 -11.44
CA SER A 357 -90.13 158.79 -10.52
C SER A 357 -90.38 160.16 -9.87
N ASP A 358 -89.31 160.79 -9.36
CA ASP A 358 -89.38 162.09 -8.69
C ASP A 358 -89.85 163.19 -9.65
N ALA A 359 -89.36 163.19 -10.90
CA ALA A 359 -89.80 164.11 -11.95
C ALA A 359 -91.32 164.02 -12.24
N ARG A 360 -91.87 162.79 -12.31
CA ARG A 360 -93.33 162.58 -12.45
C ARG A 360 -94.10 163.06 -11.23
N GLN A 361 -93.55 162.88 -10.03
CA GLN A 361 -94.22 163.29 -8.79
C GLN A 361 -94.29 164.81 -8.65
N VAL A 362 -93.29 165.56 -9.14
CA VAL A 362 -93.32 167.03 -9.23
C VAL A 362 -94.44 167.48 -10.17
N GLN A 363 -94.49 166.99 -11.41
CA GLN A 363 -95.54 167.36 -12.38
C GLN A 363 -96.97 167.08 -11.87
N LEU A 364 -97.16 165.97 -11.15
CA LEU A 364 -98.46 165.63 -10.53
C LEU A 364 -98.84 166.56 -9.36
N SER A 365 -97.88 167.25 -8.74
CA SER A 365 -98.14 168.25 -7.70
C SER A 365 -98.53 169.62 -8.28
N GLU A 366 -97.91 170.01 -9.39
CA GLU A 366 -98.20 171.26 -10.11
C GLU A 366 -99.61 171.23 -10.71
N ASN A 367 -99.94 170.16 -11.45
CA ASN A 367 -101.28 169.91 -11.99
C ASN A 367 -102.36 169.93 -10.89
N ARG A 368 -102.05 169.48 -9.66
CA ARG A 368 -102.99 169.53 -8.54
C ARG A 368 -103.25 170.94 -8.03
N ARG A 369 -102.27 171.85 -8.11
CA ARG A 369 -102.43 173.26 -7.72
C ARG A 369 -103.40 173.96 -8.68
N GLU A 370 -103.15 173.85 -9.98
CA GLU A 370 -103.97 174.43 -11.05
C GLU A 370 -105.44 173.94 -10.97
N LEU A 371 -105.64 172.63 -10.76
CA LEU A 371 -106.96 172.03 -10.62
C LEU A 371 -107.68 172.49 -9.32
N SER A 372 -106.95 172.95 -8.30
CA SER A 372 -107.55 173.61 -7.12
C SER A 372 -107.97 175.05 -7.42
N GLU A 373 -107.13 175.80 -8.14
CA GLU A 373 -107.39 177.20 -8.53
C GLU A 373 -108.61 177.31 -9.47
N LEU A 374 -108.70 176.41 -10.47
CA LEU A 374 -109.88 176.26 -11.34
C LEU A 374 -111.16 175.87 -10.58
N LYS A 375 -111.06 175.07 -9.50
CA LYS A 375 -112.21 174.72 -8.66
C LYS A 375 -112.72 175.89 -7.83
N SER A 376 -111.85 176.79 -7.37
CA SER A 376 -112.29 178.04 -6.76
C SER A 376 -113.05 178.93 -7.75
N ALA A 377 -112.56 179.07 -8.98
CA ALA A 377 -113.23 179.85 -10.02
C ALA A 377 -114.62 179.31 -10.37
N LEU A 378 -114.75 177.98 -10.56
CA LEU A 378 -116.04 177.32 -10.80
C LEU A 378 -117.07 177.60 -9.69
N LYS A 379 -116.61 177.66 -8.43
CA LYS A 379 -117.47 177.87 -7.27
C LYS A 379 -118.05 179.29 -7.20
N VAL A 380 -117.38 180.29 -7.80
CA VAL A 380 -117.90 181.66 -7.93
C VAL A 380 -118.99 181.71 -9.01
N ALA A 381 -118.67 181.25 -10.23
CA ALA A 381 -119.62 181.23 -11.35
C ALA A 381 -120.91 180.43 -11.05
N GLN A 382 -120.82 179.41 -10.18
CA GLN A 382 -121.98 178.64 -9.77
C GLN A 382 -122.89 179.35 -8.75
N MET A 383 -122.38 180.29 -7.94
CA MET A 383 -123.21 181.15 -7.10
C MET A 383 -124.03 182.13 -7.96
N GLU A 384 -123.36 182.81 -8.89
CA GLU A 384 -123.98 183.76 -9.83
C GLU A 384 -125.12 183.11 -10.63
N LYS A 385 -124.89 181.88 -11.12
CA LYS A 385 -125.88 181.11 -11.86
C LYS A 385 -127.12 180.73 -11.04
N GLU A 386 -126.99 180.51 -9.74
CA GLU A 386 -128.11 180.13 -8.87
C GLU A 386 -128.97 181.36 -8.53
N GLN A 387 -128.36 182.53 -8.32
CA GLN A 387 -129.06 183.81 -8.15
C GLN A 387 -129.94 184.15 -9.37
N LEU A 388 -129.41 183.96 -10.58
CA LEU A 388 -130.17 184.08 -11.84
C LEU A 388 -131.33 183.07 -12.00
N ARG A 389 -131.41 182.01 -11.19
CA ARG A 389 -132.58 181.11 -11.17
C ARG A 389 -133.68 181.59 -10.24
N GLU A 390 -133.35 182.21 -9.12
CA GLU A 390 -134.34 182.74 -8.19
C GLU A 390 -135.19 183.81 -8.88
N GLU A 391 -134.52 184.74 -9.59
CA GLU A 391 -135.14 185.74 -10.48
C GLU A 391 -136.03 185.10 -11.56
N ARG A 392 -135.54 184.04 -12.23
CA ARG A 392 -136.30 183.33 -13.28
C ARG A 392 -137.54 182.61 -12.72
N GLN A 393 -137.51 182.13 -11.48
CA GLN A 393 -138.59 181.33 -10.92
C GLN A 393 -139.81 182.18 -10.54
N GLU A 394 -139.61 183.46 -10.16
CA GLU A 394 -140.72 184.41 -9.91
C GLU A 394 -141.54 184.67 -11.19
N MET A 395 -140.88 184.84 -12.33
CA MET A 395 -141.54 184.99 -13.64
C MET A 395 -142.47 183.81 -13.98
N LEU A 396 -142.06 182.58 -13.66
CA LEU A 396 -142.89 181.38 -13.92
C LEU A 396 -144.14 181.30 -13.04
N GLN A 397 -144.13 181.91 -11.85
CA GLN A 397 -145.33 182.04 -11.01
C GLN A 397 -146.37 182.99 -11.61
N TYR A 398 -146.00 183.81 -12.61
CA TYR A 398 -146.93 184.65 -13.36
C TYR A 398 -147.61 183.88 -14.49
N VAL A 399 -146.83 183.09 -15.26
CA VAL A 399 -147.28 182.44 -16.51
C VAL A 399 -148.41 181.42 -16.33
N HIS A 400 -148.25 180.39 -15.49
CA HIS A 400 -149.26 179.30 -15.42
C HIS A 400 -150.65 179.76 -14.90
N ARG A 401 -150.76 180.92 -14.23
CA ARG A 401 -152.05 181.53 -13.85
C ARG A 401 -152.87 182.03 -15.06
N LEU A 402 -152.27 182.07 -16.25
CA LEU A 402 -152.93 182.42 -17.52
C LEU A 402 -153.42 181.16 -18.26
N GLU A 403 -152.61 180.10 -18.30
CA GLU A 403 -152.95 178.81 -18.96
C GLU A 403 -154.13 178.08 -18.29
N GLU A 404 -154.31 178.25 -16.98
CA GLU A 404 -155.45 177.71 -16.23
C GLU A 404 -156.80 178.16 -16.81
N ARG A 405 -156.82 179.23 -17.62
CA ARG A 405 -158.00 179.95 -18.07
C ARG A 405 -158.28 179.91 -19.57
N LEU A 406 -157.30 179.55 -20.41
CA LEU A 406 -157.45 179.57 -21.87
C LEU A 406 -158.22 178.36 -22.41
N ASP A 407 -157.54 177.27 -22.79
CA ASP A 407 -158.22 176.25 -23.61
C ASP A 407 -158.99 175.18 -22.86
N LYS A 408 -160.14 175.65 -22.35
CA LYS A 408 -161.49 174.96 -22.28
C LYS A 408 -163.69 175.20 -24.34
N LEU A 409 -163.60 175.50 -25.70
CA LEU A 409 -164.45 176.46 -26.45
C LEU A 409 -164.74 176.15 -27.93
N ALA A 410 -163.89 175.42 -28.67
CA ALA A 410 -164.08 175.23 -30.13
C ALA A 410 -163.83 173.81 -30.67
N ASP A 411 -164.94 173.11 -30.89
CA ASP A 411 -165.17 171.85 -31.61
C ASP A 411 -166.64 171.41 -31.44
N GLU A 412 -167.31 171.45 -30.27
CA GLU A 412 -167.22 172.28 -29.05
C GLU A 412 -165.90 172.49 -28.26
N LYS A 413 -164.87 171.62 -28.28
CA LYS A 413 -163.70 171.65 -27.35
C LYS A 413 -162.36 171.16 -27.97
N TRP A 414 -161.31 171.98 -28.20
CA TRP A 414 -160.98 173.38 -27.86
C TRP A 414 -160.19 174.10 -28.99
N LYS A 415 -159.93 175.43 -28.89
CA LYS A 415 -159.34 176.25 -29.99
C LYS A 415 -157.93 175.75 -30.38
N GLU A 416 -157.60 175.70 -31.67
CA GLU A 416 -157.25 176.82 -32.58
C GLU A 416 -155.99 177.58 -32.10
N GLU A 417 -154.84 177.07 -32.58
CA GLU A 417 -153.59 177.71 -33.03
C GLU A 417 -153.00 178.98 -32.35
N GLU A 418 -151.66 179.12 -32.48
CA GLU A 418 -150.90 180.38 -32.26
C GLU A 418 -150.84 180.89 -30.78
N ILE A 419 -149.97 181.81 -30.32
CA ILE A 419 -148.80 182.56 -30.85
C ILE A 419 -147.89 182.86 -29.61
N LEU A 420 -146.56 182.68 -29.60
CA LEU A 420 -145.47 183.58 -30.06
C LEU A 420 -145.27 184.87 -29.21
N MET A 421 -144.00 185.13 -28.81
CA MET A 421 -143.45 186.40 -28.24
C MET A 421 -143.95 186.79 -26.80
N GLU A 422 -143.39 187.75 -26.05
CA GLU A 422 -142.53 188.91 -26.38
C GLU A 422 -141.62 189.42 -25.20
N GLU A 423 -140.67 190.32 -25.48
CA GLU A 423 -139.96 191.29 -24.57
C GLU A 423 -139.07 190.79 -23.39
N THR A 424 -138.11 191.54 -22.79
CA THR A 424 -137.70 192.99 -22.86
C THR A 424 -136.19 193.25 -22.58
N THR A 425 -135.69 194.46 -22.93
CA THR A 425 -134.55 195.28 -22.37
C THR A 425 -133.04 194.85 -22.34
N ALA A 426 -132.18 195.75 -22.89
CA ALA A 426 -130.92 196.40 -22.40
C ALA A 426 -129.73 195.59 -21.76
N ASP A 427 -128.45 196.02 -21.72
CA ASP A 427 -127.78 197.33 -22.00
C ASP A 427 -126.28 197.20 -22.50
N LEU A 428 -125.54 198.32 -22.59
CA LEU A 428 -124.26 198.66 -23.29
C LEU A 428 -122.87 198.02 -22.92
N SER A 429 -121.93 198.05 -23.91
CA SER A 429 -120.44 198.38 -23.82
C SER A 429 -119.39 197.34 -23.30
N PRO A 430 -118.03 197.51 -23.42
CA PRO A 430 -117.16 198.19 -24.43
C PRO A 430 -115.86 197.35 -24.89
N PRO A 431 -114.52 197.71 -24.81
CA PRO A 431 -113.48 197.20 -25.77
C PRO A 431 -112.06 196.78 -25.19
N THR A 432 -110.97 196.86 -26.00
CA THR A 432 -109.48 196.73 -25.71
C THR A 432 -108.90 195.30 -25.48
N SER A 433 -107.70 194.82 -25.89
CA SER A 433 -106.35 195.30 -26.37
C SER A 433 -105.28 195.56 -25.27
N PRO A 434 -103.94 195.47 -25.50
CA PRO A 434 -103.08 194.66 -26.40
C PRO A 434 -101.72 194.15 -25.78
N VAL A 435 -100.84 193.58 -26.62
CA VAL A 435 -99.33 193.54 -26.67
C VAL A 435 -98.46 194.02 -25.48
N ASP A 436 -97.44 193.22 -25.09
CA ASP A 436 -95.99 193.57 -24.88
C ASP A 436 -95.16 192.33 -24.38
N LEU A 437 -93.85 192.43 -24.07
CA LEU A 437 -92.67 192.26 -24.96
C LEU A 437 -91.38 191.92 -24.15
N SER A 438 -90.30 191.46 -24.82
CA SER A 438 -88.87 191.41 -24.37
C SER A 438 -88.46 190.50 -23.19
N ASP A 439 -87.19 190.10 -22.93
CA ASP A 439 -85.90 189.88 -23.68
C ASP A 439 -84.86 189.30 -22.65
N SER A 440 -83.70 188.68 -22.94
CA SER A 440 -83.05 188.11 -24.15
C SER A 440 -81.87 187.16 -23.72
N ASP A 441 -81.19 186.53 -24.69
CA ASP A 441 -79.81 185.93 -24.62
C ASP A 441 -79.61 184.64 -23.75
N ASP A 442 -78.59 183.76 -23.93
CA ASP A 442 -77.16 183.87 -24.29
C ASP A 442 -76.60 182.58 -25.01
N GLU A 443 -75.34 182.58 -25.51
CA GLU A 443 -74.71 181.50 -26.33
C GLU A 443 -73.65 180.61 -25.62
N SER A 444 -73.29 179.44 -26.21
CA SER A 444 -71.86 179.00 -26.41
C SER A 444 -71.69 177.67 -27.20
N SER A 445 -70.43 177.19 -27.39
CA SER A 445 -70.03 176.17 -28.40
C SER A 445 -68.77 175.31 -28.06
N GLY A 446 -68.39 174.32 -28.92
CA GLY A 446 -67.14 173.50 -28.89
C GLY A 446 -67.36 171.97 -28.74
N ASP A 447 -66.44 171.04 -29.07
CA ASP A 447 -65.07 171.05 -29.66
C ASP A 447 -64.71 169.63 -30.27
N GLU A 448 -63.50 169.42 -30.83
CA GLU A 448 -63.10 168.32 -31.75
C GLU A 448 -62.06 167.24 -31.24
N ARG A 449 -61.50 166.43 -32.18
CA ARG A 449 -60.24 165.58 -32.18
C ARG A 449 -60.35 164.10 -31.71
N GLU A 450 -59.61 163.07 -32.17
CA GLU A 450 -58.56 162.75 -33.19
C GLU A 450 -57.13 162.29 -32.67
N SER A 451 -56.58 161.23 -33.31
CA SER A 451 -55.14 160.84 -33.49
C SER A 451 -54.28 159.96 -32.50
N GLN A 452 -53.82 158.79 -33.01
CA GLN A 452 -52.42 158.23 -33.09
C GLN A 452 -51.69 157.27 -32.06
N LYS A 453 -50.87 156.34 -32.64
CA LYS A 453 -49.61 155.61 -32.18
C LYS A 453 -49.67 154.41 -31.18
N LEU A 454 -48.63 153.54 -31.00
CA LEU A 454 -47.79 152.69 -31.93
C LEU A 454 -46.75 151.76 -31.17
N GLY A 455 -46.61 150.46 -31.54
CA GLY A 455 -45.44 149.55 -31.29
C GLY A 455 -45.30 148.82 -29.91
N ALA A 456 -44.41 147.82 -29.66
CA ALA A 456 -43.66 146.83 -30.49
C ALA A 456 -42.86 145.74 -29.65
N CYS A 457 -42.64 144.51 -30.20
CA CYS A 457 -41.55 143.49 -29.92
C CYS A 457 -41.40 142.79 -28.50
N SER A 458 -40.59 141.72 -28.24
CA SER A 458 -40.20 140.44 -28.95
C SER A 458 -39.16 139.52 -28.18
N PHE A 459 -39.06 138.20 -28.51
CA PHE A 459 -37.87 137.27 -28.45
C PHE A 459 -37.45 136.42 -27.18
N ASP A 460 -36.44 135.50 -27.34
CA ASP A 460 -36.25 134.14 -26.72
C ASP A 460 -35.01 133.91 -25.76
N LYS A 461 -34.64 132.61 -25.48
CA LYS A 461 -33.34 131.98 -25.01
C LYS A 461 -33.08 131.79 -23.46
N GLU A 462 -32.19 130.93 -22.89
CA GLU A 462 -31.28 129.79 -23.32
C GLU A 462 -30.83 128.84 -22.12
N ASP A 463 -29.95 127.84 -22.35
CA ASP A 463 -29.44 126.75 -21.44
C ASP A 463 -28.24 127.11 -20.47
N ILE A 464 -27.79 126.17 -19.58
CA ILE A 464 -26.36 125.79 -19.23
C ILE A 464 -26.23 124.73 -18.05
N SER A 465 -25.02 124.18 -17.79
CA SER A 465 -24.68 122.87 -17.14
C SER A 465 -23.78 122.89 -15.85
N LEU A 466 -23.51 121.69 -15.23
CA LEU A 466 -22.22 121.15 -14.63
C LEU A 466 -22.13 120.55 -13.17
N ASP A 467 -21.15 119.62 -13.03
CA ASP A 467 -20.28 119.19 -11.88
C ASP A 467 -20.62 118.10 -10.79
N ILE A 468 -19.53 117.52 -10.20
CA ILE A 468 -19.43 116.26 -9.39
C ILE A 468 -18.28 116.33 -8.33
N PRO A 469 -18.36 115.66 -7.15
CA PRO A 469 -17.31 114.70 -6.67
C PRO A 469 -17.87 113.44 -5.94
N LEU A 470 -17.30 112.22 -5.83
CA LEU A 470 -15.94 111.63 -5.61
C LEU A 470 -15.59 111.34 -4.11
N PHE A 471 -14.98 110.20 -3.66
CA PHE A 471 -14.48 109.01 -4.40
C PHE A 471 -14.47 107.60 -3.67
N PRO A 472 -13.63 107.25 -2.65
CA PRO A 472 -12.91 105.94 -2.72
C PRO A 472 -12.75 105.02 -1.45
N CYS A 473 -12.18 103.81 -1.67
CA CYS A 473 -11.40 102.89 -0.78
C CYS A 473 -12.08 101.91 0.23
N GLU A 474 -11.58 100.68 0.57
CA GLU A 474 -10.76 99.62 -0.13
C GLU A 474 -10.73 98.26 0.72
N PRO A 475 -9.75 97.30 0.74
CA PRO A 475 -9.64 96.11 -0.16
C PRO A 475 -9.26 94.70 0.43
N GLN A 476 -9.40 93.61 -0.37
CA GLN A 476 -8.59 92.33 -0.40
C GLN A 476 -8.58 91.38 0.85
N LYS A 477 -8.07 90.10 0.89
CA LYS A 477 -7.33 89.20 -0.06
C LYS A 477 -7.54 87.66 0.21
N VAL A 478 -6.79 86.80 -0.49
CA VAL A 478 -6.84 85.30 -0.60
C VAL A 478 -5.73 84.57 0.18
N VAL A 479 -5.94 83.30 0.58
CA VAL A 479 -4.88 82.31 0.97
C VAL A 479 -5.17 80.91 0.38
N ILE A 480 -4.11 80.10 0.13
CA ILE A 480 -4.10 78.73 -0.41
C ILE A 480 -3.28 77.83 0.55
N ASN A 481 -3.54 76.51 0.66
CA ASN A 481 -2.50 75.54 1.07
C ASN A 481 -2.77 74.04 0.75
N GLN A 482 -1.66 73.31 0.56
CA GLN A 482 -1.45 71.84 0.46
C GLN A 482 0.00 71.58 0.93
N PRO A 483 0.41 70.39 1.47
CA PRO A 483 0.61 69.17 0.67
C PRO A 483 0.47 67.81 1.43
N ALA A 484 1.02 66.72 0.88
CA ALA A 484 1.02 65.31 1.35
C ALA A 484 2.41 64.91 1.97
N PRO A 485 2.94 63.63 2.06
CA PRO A 485 2.56 62.33 1.45
C PRO A 485 2.66 61.08 2.40
N ILE A 486 2.87 59.87 1.83
CA ILE A 486 2.86 58.54 2.48
C ILE A 486 4.24 57.82 2.42
N ALA A 487 4.59 57.05 3.46
CA ALA A 487 5.63 56.00 3.52
C ALA A 487 5.19 54.94 4.59
N CYS A 488 5.28 53.61 4.42
CA CYS A 488 6.47 52.72 4.38
C CYS A 488 7.32 52.76 5.68
N GLN A 489 7.75 51.64 6.31
CA GLN A 489 7.49 50.19 6.13
C GLN A 489 8.05 49.38 7.35
N LEU A 490 7.78 48.07 7.40
CA LEU A 490 8.55 47.00 8.11
C LEU A 490 8.66 46.99 9.66
N GLN A 491 8.32 45.84 10.26
CA GLN A 491 8.81 45.37 11.58
C GLN A 491 9.88 44.27 11.37
N PRO A 492 10.88 44.14 12.25
CA PRO A 492 11.74 42.97 12.35
C PRO A 492 11.35 42.02 13.52
N LEU A 493 11.34 40.73 13.21
CA LEU A 493 11.64 39.57 14.05
C LEU A 493 12.66 38.73 13.24
N PRO A 494 13.48 37.84 13.82
CA PRO A 494 13.27 37.14 15.11
C PRO A 494 14.48 37.20 16.07
N GLU A 495 14.32 36.61 17.26
CA GLU A 495 15.22 35.57 17.78
C GLU A 495 14.62 34.97 19.06
N ASP A 496 14.33 33.66 19.05
CA ASP A 496 13.98 32.88 20.25
C ASP A 496 14.10 31.38 19.92
N ASN A 497 15.23 30.74 20.27
CA ASN A 497 15.36 29.29 20.32
C ASN A 497 16.63 28.84 21.08
N VAL A 498 16.49 28.60 22.39
CA VAL A 498 17.24 27.53 23.07
C VAL A 498 16.32 26.90 24.10
N ASP A 499 15.66 25.79 23.77
CA ASP A 499 15.67 24.58 24.62
C ASP A 499 14.95 23.37 24.00
N SER A 500 15.32 22.20 24.52
CA SER A 500 14.47 20.99 24.66
C SER A 500 14.24 19.99 23.50
N TRP A 501 14.91 18.84 23.67
CA TRP A 501 14.58 17.44 23.28
C TRP A 501 14.54 17.05 21.80
#